data_AF-A0A1H8BJ77-F1
#
_entry.id   AF-A0A1H8BJ77-F1
#
_cell.length_a   1.000
_cell.length_b   1.000
_cell.length_c   1.000
_cell.angle_alpha   90.00
_cell.angle_beta   90.00
_cell.angle_gamma   90.00
#
_symmetry.space_group_name_H-M   'P 1'
#
loop_
_entity.id
_entity.type
_entity.pdbx_description
1 polymer ?
#
loop_
_entity_poly.entity_id
_entity_poly.type
_entity_poly.pdbx_seq_one_letter_code
_entity_poly.pdbx_strand_id
1 'polypeptide(L)' 'KHYYADAYCSWQRGSNENLNKMIRRFIPKGRSFKEYSRNEIKRIQKWMNNYPRKIFDFKTSNDVYEKKLEAA' A
#
# COMPACT_ATOMS: atom_id res chain seq x y z
N LYS A 1 -2.66 22.57 1.91
CA LYS A 1 -4.08 22.14 2.01
C LYS A 1 -4.11 20.72 2.57
N HIS A 2 -4.96 20.45 3.57
CA HIS A 2 -5.17 19.11 4.12
C HIS A 2 -6.53 18.59 3.66
N TYR A 3 -6.58 17.33 3.25
CA TYR A 3 -7.80 16.67 2.78
C TYR A 3 -8.13 15.54 3.76
N TYR A 4 -9.39 15.46 4.17
CA TYR A 4 -9.91 14.45 5.07
C TYR A 4 -11.05 13.69 4.41
N ALA A 5 -11.32 12.48 4.91
CA ALA A 5 -12.56 11.79 4.59
C ALA A 5 -13.70 12.41 5.40
N ASP A 6 -14.88 12.45 4.80
CA ASP A 6 -16.11 12.90 5.43
C ASP A 6 -16.50 11.97 6.59
N ALA A 7 -17.22 12.53 7.57
CA ALA A 7 -17.69 11.76 8.71
C ALA A 7 -18.57 10.58 8.25
N TYR A 8 -18.37 9.42 8.87
CA TYR A 8 -19.08 8.16 8.54
C TYR A 8 -18.89 7.66 7.09
N CYS A 9 -17.94 8.24 6.33
CA CYS A 9 -17.68 7.87 4.94
C CYS A 9 -16.47 6.95 4.79
N SER A 10 -16.51 5.76 5.41
CA SER A 10 -15.38 4.81 5.43
C SER A 10 -14.90 4.38 4.04
N TRP A 11 -15.79 4.34 3.05
CA TRP A 11 -15.48 3.98 1.66
C TRP A 11 -14.47 4.92 1.00
N GLN A 12 -14.37 6.17 1.43
CA GLN A 12 -13.36 7.13 0.93
C GLN A 12 -11.93 6.72 1.30
N ARG A 13 -11.77 5.75 2.21
CA ARG A 13 -10.48 5.20 2.65
C ARG A 13 -10.26 3.75 2.22
N GLY A 14 -11.09 3.20 1.34
CA GLY A 14 -11.05 1.79 0.95
C GLY A 14 -9.67 1.31 0.47
N SER A 15 -8.97 2.13 -0.31
CA SER A 15 -7.60 1.81 -0.76
C SER A 15 -6.62 1.66 0.41
N ASN A 16 -6.71 2.52 1.43
CA ASN A 16 -5.85 2.47 2.61
C ASN A 16 -6.13 1.20 3.43
N GLU A 17 -7.39 0.82 3.57
CA GLU A 17 -7.77 -0.42 4.26
C GLU A 17 -7.25 -1.66 3.53
N ASN A 18 -7.30 -1.67 2.19
CA ASN A 18 -6.75 -2.77 1.40
C ASN A 18 -5.22 -2.86 1.53
N LEU A 19 -4.52 -1.73 1.52
CA LEU A 19 -3.07 -1.70 1.76
C LEU A 19 -2.71 -2.18 3.17
N ASN A 20 -3.48 -1.79 4.19
CA ASN A 20 -3.31 -2.29 5.55
C ASN A 20 -3.47 -3.81 5.61
N LYS A 21 -4.45 -4.40 4.91
CA LYS A 21 -4.59 -5.87 4.80
C LYS A 21 -3.34 -6.54 4.21
N MET A 22 -2.69 -5.92 3.21
CA MET A 22 -1.45 -6.45 2.63
C MET A 22 -0.30 -6.44 3.64
N ILE A 23 -0.14 -5.36 4.41
CA ILE A 23 0.87 -5.28 5.48
C ILE A 23 0.63 -6.39 6.52
N ARG A 24 -0.63 -6.68 6.86
CA ARG A 24 -0.99 -7.72 7.83
C ARG A 24 -0.67 -9.16 7.39
N ARG A 25 -0.35 -9.39 6.12
CA ARG A 25 0.21 -10.69 5.68
C ARG A 25 1.63 -10.92 6.20
N PHE A 26 2.36 -9.86 6.49
CA PHE A 26 3.74 -9.92 7.00
C PHE A 26 3.84 -9.58 8.48
N ILE A 27 3.01 -8.66 8.95
CA ILE A 27 3.04 -8.15 10.33
C ILE A 27 1.69 -8.46 10.99
N PRO A 28 1.58 -9.58 11.73
CA PRO A 28 0.34 -9.99 12.37
C PRO A 28 -0.24 -8.92 13.29
N LYS A 29 -1.55 -8.97 13.53
CA LYS A 29 -2.20 -8.10 14.52
C LYS A 29 -1.60 -8.35 15.91
N GLY A 30 -1.44 -7.29 16.70
CA GLY A 30 -0.84 -7.37 18.05
C GLY A 30 0.68 -7.28 18.09
N ARG A 31 1.37 -7.36 16.94
CA ARG A 31 2.81 -7.10 16.85
C ARG A 31 3.11 -5.61 16.70
N SER A 32 4.14 -5.13 17.40
CA SER A 32 4.64 -3.77 17.22
C SER A 32 5.50 -3.68 15.98
N PHE A 33 5.35 -2.62 15.18
CA PHE A 33 6.26 -2.35 14.06
C PHE A 33 7.69 -2.06 14.51
N LYS A 34 7.90 -1.70 15.79
CA LYS A 34 9.23 -1.45 16.37
C LYS A 34 10.08 -2.72 16.46
N GLU A 35 9.44 -3.90 16.45
CA GLU A 35 10.12 -5.20 16.47
C GLU A 35 10.78 -5.55 15.12
N TYR A 36 10.47 -4.82 14.05
CA TYR A 36 10.97 -5.09 12.71
C TYR A 36 12.07 -4.09 12.34
N SER A 37 13.15 -4.60 11.76
CA SER A 37 14.23 -3.77 11.23
C SER A 37 13.75 -2.93 10.04
N ARG A 38 14.44 -1.80 9.79
CA ARG A 38 14.16 -0.98 8.59
C ARG A 38 14.30 -1.79 7.30
N ASN A 39 15.18 -2.78 7.27
CA ASN A 39 15.39 -3.63 6.11
C ASN A 39 14.20 -4.56 5.86
N GLU A 40 13.59 -5.12 6.91
CA GLU A 40 12.36 -5.90 6.79
C GLU A 40 11.19 -5.05 6.31
N ILE A 41 11.04 -3.83 6.85
CA ILE A 41 10.02 -2.89 6.39
C ILE A 41 10.22 -2.54 4.91
N LYS A 42 11.47 -2.25 4.49
CA LYS A 42 11.80 -2.00 3.08
C LYS A 42 11.47 -3.20 2.19
N ARG A 43 11.73 -4.42 2.65
CA ARG A 43 11.38 -5.65 1.92
C ARG A 43 9.88 -5.77 1.72
N ILE A 44 9.09 -5.49 2.75
CA ILE A 44 7.62 -5.50 2.68
C ILE A 44 7.13 -4.42 1.70
N GLN A 45 7.68 -3.19 1.77
CA GLN A 45 7.35 -2.12 0.83
C GLN A 45 7.65 -2.50 -0.61
N LYS A 46 8.85 -3.05 -0.87
CA LYS A 46 9.24 -3.52 -2.20
C LYS A 46 8.28 -4.58 -2.71
N TRP A 47 7.90 -5.54 -1.87
CA TRP A 47 6.92 -6.56 -2.23
C TRP A 47 5.56 -5.95 -2.56
N MET A 48 5.06 -5.00 -1.74
CA MET A 48 3.75 -4.37 -1.95
C MET A 48 3.68 -3.55 -3.26
N ASN A 49 4.77 -2.88 -3.61
CA ASN A 49 4.85 -2.07 -4.82
C ASN A 49 4.98 -2.93 -6.10
N ASN A 50 5.64 -4.08 -6.00
CA ASN A 50 5.84 -5.03 -7.09
C ASN A 50 4.77 -6.13 -7.13
N TYR A 51 3.75 -6.07 -6.27
CA TYR A 51 2.66 -7.05 -6.27
C TYR A 51 1.75 -6.81 -7.48
N PRO A 52 1.53 -7.81 -8.37
CA PRO A 52 0.59 -7.71 -9.49
C PRO A 52 -0.83 -7.42 -9.00
N ARG A 53 -1.47 -6.37 -9.52
CA ARG A 53 -2.83 -5.99 -9.10
C ARG A 53 -3.81 -6.16 -10.25
N LYS A 54 -4.90 -6.88 -10.00
CA LYS A 54 -5.98 -7.08 -10.99
C LYS A 54 -6.56 -5.75 -11.52
N ILE A 55 -6.63 -4.72 -10.67
CA ILE A 55 -7.12 -3.39 -11.05
C ILE A 55 -6.23 -2.67 -12.09
N PHE A 56 -5.00 -3.15 -12.29
CA PHE A 56 -4.03 -2.63 -13.24
C PHE A 56 -3.73 -3.63 -14.35
N ASP A 57 -4.69 -4.50 -14.70
CA ASP A 57 -4.48 -5.59 -15.66
C ASP A 57 -3.28 -6.47 -15.30
N PHE A 58 -3.15 -6.78 -14.01
CA PHE A 58 -2.05 -7.53 -13.41
C PHE A 58 -0.67 -6.87 -13.50
N LYS A 59 -0.58 -5.59 -13.86
CA LYS A 59 0.64 -4.79 -13.68
C LYS A 59 0.88 -4.47 -12.22
N THR A 60 2.11 -4.13 -11.88
CA THR A 60 2.47 -3.71 -10.53
C THR A 60 2.14 -2.23 -10.32
N SER A 61 2.04 -1.81 -9.05
CA SER A 61 1.91 -0.39 -8.74
C SER A 61 3.12 0.41 -9.22
N ASN A 62 4.31 -0.21 -9.20
CA ASN A 62 5.54 0.43 -9.65
C ASN A 62 5.51 0.71 -11.16
N ASP A 63 5.10 -0.27 -11.97
CA ASP A 63 5.02 -0.12 -13.44
C ASP A 63 4.06 1.01 -13.84
N VAL A 64 2.91 1.08 -13.16
CA VAL A 64 1.90 2.11 -13.42
C VAL A 64 2.40 3.48 -12.98
N TYR A 65 3.13 3.55 -11.86
CA TYR A 65 3.73 4.79 -11.37
C TYR A 65 4.81 5.32 -12.30
N GLU A 66 5.75 4.47 -12.74
CA GLU A 66 6.81 4.83 -13.68
C GLU A 66 6.22 5.34 -15.01
N LYS A 67 5.24 4.62 -15.57
CA LYS A 67 4.54 5.07 -16.79
C LYS A 67 3.84 6.43 -16.62
N LYS A 68 3.32 6.74 -15.43
CA LYS A 68 2.67 8.03 -15.16
C LYS A 68 3.67 9.17 -14.98
N LEU A 69 4.87 8.87 -14.47
CA LEU A 69 5.95 9.86 -14.39
C LEU A 69 6.51 10.20 -15.76
N GLU A 70 6.69 9.22 -16.65
CA GLU A 70 7.17 9.45 -18.02
C GLU A 70 6.20 10.28 -18.87
N ALA A 71 4.90 10.21 -18.55
CA ALA A 71 3.86 10.94 -19.26
C ALA A 71 3.61 12.36 -18.73
N ALA A 72 4.28 12.76 -17.65
CA ALA A 72 4.15 14.06 -16.99
C ALA A 72 5.28 15.00 -17.41
#